data_AF-A0A833Y517-F1
#
_entry.id   AF-A0A833Y517-F1
#
_cell.length_a   1.000
_cell.length_b   1.000
_cell.length_c   1.000
_cell.angle_alpha   90.00
_cell.angle_beta   90.00
_cell.angle_gamma   90.00
#
_symmetry.space_group_name_H-M   'P 1'
#
loop_
_entity.id
_entity.type
_entity.pdbx_description
1 polymer ?
#
loop_
_entity_poly.entity_id
_entity_poly.type
_entity_poly.pdbx_seq_one_letter_code
_entity_poly.pdbx_strand_id
1 'polypeptide(L)'
;MGCEGGRYMFIIVDEVQVGDDLLKRVTFNVIIDQDLFDVKCNCWLFEFRGILCKHALRVLIQMSQHTIPSKYILDRWRKDVKRKYTFVKSCYDTSSIDDARRYNRIQNCFYELCSNTSKAKSSCVKLIRHIE
;
A
#
# COMPACT_ATOMS: atom_id res chain seq x y z
N MET A 1 21.68 20.12 30.75
CA MET A 1 21.26 20.48 29.38
C MET A 1 20.38 19.34 28.88
N GLY A 2 19.06 19.50 28.96
CA GLY A 2 18.12 18.53 28.38
C GLY A 2 17.49 19.17 27.15
N CYS A 3 17.78 18.64 25.97
CA CYS A 3 17.11 19.07 24.75
C CYS A 3 15.73 18.41 24.73
N GLU A 4 14.67 19.18 24.98
CA GLU A 4 13.29 18.70 24.83
C GLU A 4 12.87 18.78 23.35
N GLY A 5 12.66 17.62 22.74
CA GLY A 5 11.62 17.36 21.73
C GLY A 5 11.64 18.21 20.45
N GLY A 6 12.28 17.73 19.40
CA GLY A 6 12.33 18.39 18.08
C GLY A 6 11.00 18.30 17.31
N ARG A 7 9.94 18.99 17.77
CA ARG A 7 8.66 19.08 17.05
C ARG A 7 8.63 20.30 16.13
N TYR A 8 8.37 20.05 14.85
CA TYR A 8 8.29 21.08 13.82
C TYR A 8 6.89 21.12 13.22
N MET A 9 6.42 22.33 12.87
CA MET A 9 5.16 22.54 12.19
C MET A 9 5.41 23.26 10.87
N PHE A 10 4.83 22.71 9.81
CA PHE A 10 4.91 23.24 8.44
C PHE A 10 3.52 23.60 7.96
N ILE A 11 3.42 24.76 7.31
CA ILE A 11 2.20 25.26 6.69
C ILE A 11 2.37 25.11 5.18
N ILE A 12 1.59 24.22 4.58
CA ILE A 12 1.65 23.89 3.15
C ILE A 12 0.40 24.45 2.47
N VAL A 13 0.60 25.37 1.54
CA VAL A 13 -0.47 25.83 0.65
C VAL A 13 -0.52 24.95 -0.58
N ASP A 14 -1.72 24.49 -0.92
CA ASP A 14 -1.95 23.57 -2.02
C ASP A 14 -3.26 23.91 -2.72
N GLU A 15 -3.30 23.68 -4.03
CA GLU A 15 -4.49 23.91 -4.84
C GLU A 15 -5.27 22.60 -4.96
N VAL A 16 -6.51 22.62 -4.49
CA VAL A 16 -7.39 21.45 -4.42
C VAL A 16 -8.58 21.70 -5.34
N GLN A 17 -8.91 20.71 -6.17
CA GLN A 17 -10.06 20.76 -7.06
C GLN A 17 -11.36 20.58 -6.27
N VAL A 18 -12.29 21.51 -6.42
CA VAL A 18 -13.62 21.53 -5.78
C VAL A 18 -14.69 21.57 -6.88
N GLY A 19 -14.93 20.44 -7.54
CA GLY A 19 -15.84 20.34 -8.69
C GLY A 19 -15.10 20.44 -10.03
N ASP A 20 -15.86 20.56 -11.13
CA ASP A 20 -15.31 20.28 -12.47
C ASP A 20 -14.19 21.23 -12.90
N ASP A 21 -14.16 22.51 -12.47
CA ASP A 21 -13.10 23.45 -12.86
C ASP A 21 -12.67 24.46 -11.77
N LEU A 22 -13.10 24.26 -10.52
CA LEU A 22 -12.77 25.21 -9.44
C LEU A 22 -11.54 24.73 -8.66
N LEU A 23 -10.41 25.40 -8.86
CA LEU A 23 -9.25 25.26 -8.00
C LEU A 23 -9.38 26.19 -6.79
N LYS A 24 -9.33 25.61 -5.59
CA LYS A 24 -9.32 26.35 -4.34
C LYS A 24 -7.96 26.21 -3.68
N ARG A 25 -7.36 27.33 -3.29
CA ARG A 25 -6.19 27.34 -2.42
C ARG A 25 -6.59 26.97 -1.01
N VAL A 26 -5.97 25.93 -0.48
CA VAL A 26 -6.22 25.38 0.86
C VAL A 26 -4.89 25.26 1.58
N THR A 27 -4.93 25.53 2.88
CA THR A 27 -3.76 25.45 3.76
C THR A 27 -3.83 24.18 4.60
N PHE A 28 -2.73 23.44 4.61
CA PHE A 28 -2.55 22.21 5.35
C PHE A 28 -1.44 22.37 6.39
N ASN A 29 -1.68 21.84 7.58
CA ASN A 29 -0.72 21.83 8.67
C ASN A 29 -0.11 20.44 8.77
N VAL A 30 1.22 20.38 8.69
CA VAL A 30 2.00 19.15 8.84
C VAL A 30 2.87 19.28 10.08
N ILE A 31 2.70 18.37 11.03
CA ILE A 31 3.48 18.30 12.26
C ILE A 31 4.44 17.14 12.14
N ILE A 32 5.72 17.37 12.42
CA ILE A 32 6.76 16.36 12.49
C ILE A 32 7.32 16.31 13.90
N ASP A 33 7.28 15.13 14.51
CA ASP A 33 8.07 14.78 15.68
C ASP A 33 9.36 14.11 15.19
N GLN A 34 10.48 14.84 15.26
CA GLN A 34 11.76 14.36 14.73
C GLN A 34 12.30 13.17 15.51
N ASP A 35 12.07 13.14 16.82
CA ASP A 35 12.57 12.09 17.71
C ASP A 35 11.84 10.75 17.44
N LEU A 36 10.53 10.82 17.18
CA LEU A 36 9.69 9.66 16.88
C LEU A 36 9.57 9.36 15.37
N PHE A 37 10.19 10.20 14.52
CA PHE A 37 9.97 10.22 13.07
C PHE A 37 8.48 10.14 12.71
N ASP A 38 7.64 10.92 13.42
CA ASP A 38 6.19 10.92 13.28
C ASP A 38 5.69 12.14 12.54
N VAL A 39 5.07 11.92 11.38
CA VAL A 39 4.46 12.94 10.53
C VAL A 39 2.95 12.83 10.58
N LYS A 40 2.29 13.94 10.89
CA LYS A 40 0.83 14.08 10.87
C LYS A 40 0.45 15.24 10.00
N CYS A 41 -0.52 15.05 9.10
CA CYS A 41 -1.09 16.11 8.29
C CYS A 41 -2.59 16.23 8.58
N ASN A 42 -3.09 17.44 8.74
CA ASN A 42 -4.50 17.72 8.96
C ASN A 42 -5.42 17.41 7.75
N CYS A 43 -4.89 16.85 6.66
CA CYS A 43 -5.71 16.22 5.62
C CYS A 43 -6.16 14.79 5.99
N TRP A 44 -5.55 14.19 7.03
CA TRP A 44 -5.91 12.88 7.60
C TRP A 44 -5.86 11.69 6.63
N LEU A 45 -5.15 11.81 5.49
CA LEU A 45 -5.15 10.77 4.47
C LEU A 45 -4.56 9.44 4.99
N PHE A 46 -3.60 9.51 5.90
CA PHE A 46 -3.02 8.29 6.49
C PHE A 46 -4.01 7.63 7.45
N GLU A 47 -4.75 8.40 8.22
CA GLU A 47 -5.73 7.91 9.17
C GLU A 47 -6.95 7.31 8.45
N PHE A 48 -7.38 7.90 7.34
CA PHE A 48 -8.52 7.41 6.56
C PHE A 48 -8.16 6.33 5.54
N ARG A 49 -6.97 6.36 4.92
CA ARG A 49 -6.57 5.44 3.84
C ARG A 49 -5.30 4.66 4.10
N GLY A 50 -4.56 4.96 5.16
CA GLY A 50 -3.27 4.34 5.43
C GLY A 50 -2.19 4.71 4.42
N ILE A 51 -2.34 5.85 3.71
CA ILE A 51 -1.37 6.37 2.74
C ILE A 51 -0.95 7.77 3.17
N LEU A 52 0.36 8.02 3.20
CA LEU A 52 0.89 9.37 3.43
C LEU A 52 0.45 10.32 2.29
N CYS A 53 -0.06 11.48 2.65
CA CYS A 53 -0.45 12.49 1.67
C CYS A 53 0.76 13.17 1.03
N LYS A 54 0.52 13.82 -0.11
CA LYS A 54 1.54 14.63 -0.79
C LYS A 54 2.12 15.73 0.12
N HIS A 55 1.35 16.28 1.06
CA HIS A 55 1.84 17.31 1.99
C HIS A 55 2.85 16.74 2.97
N ALA A 56 2.55 15.60 3.60
CA ALA A 56 3.46 14.91 4.50
C ALA A 56 4.75 14.48 3.78
N LEU A 57 4.63 13.93 2.57
CA LEU A 57 5.78 13.54 1.75
C LEU A 57 6.66 14.74 1.36
N ARG A 58 6.07 15.89 1.00
CA ARG A 58 6.83 17.11 0.71
C ARG A 58 7.67 17.56 1.90
N VAL A 59 7.08 17.55 3.11
CA VAL A 59 7.80 17.95 4.32
C VAL A 59 8.91 16.96 4.66
N LEU A 60 8.68 15.65 4.52
CA LEU A 60 9.73 14.64 4.70
C LEU A 60 10.92 14.90 3.76
N ILE A 61 10.66 15.19 2.48
CA ILE A 61 11.70 15.54 1.50
C ILE A 61 12.43 16.82 1.91
N GLN A 62 11.72 17.84 2.37
CA GLN A 62 12.31 19.10 2.83
C GLN A 62 13.22 18.91 4.06
N MET A 63 12.89 17.95 4.93
CA MET A 63 13.71 17.54 6.07
C MET A 63 14.87 16.61 5.67
N SER A 64 15.14 16.43 4.37
CA SER A 64 16.14 15.49 3.83
C SER A 64 15.89 14.03 4.26
N GLN A 65 14.65 13.69 4.60
CA GLN A 65 14.25 12.34 4.97
C GLN A 65 13.81 11.58 3.71
N HIS A 66 14.75 10.86 3.11
CA HIS A 66 14.52 10.11 1.86
C HIS A 66 13.94 8.71 2.07
N THR A 67 13.88 8.24 3.31
CA THR A 67 13.31 6.93 3.67
C THR A 67 12.02 7.10 4.45
N ILE A 68 10.96 6.45 3.98
CA ILE A 68 9.68 6.42 4.70
C ILE A 68 9.80 5.46 5.89
N PRO A 69 9.49 5.90 7.13
CA PRO A 69 9.47 5.01 8.29
C PRO A 69 8.54 3.81 8.09
N SER A 70 8.95 2.63 8.56
CA SER A 70 8.22 1.36 8.39
C SER A 70 6.77 1.42 8.88
N LYS A 71 6.47 2.20 9.92
CA LYS A 71 5.11 2.42 10.45
C LYS A 71 4.11 2.96 9.41
N TYR A 72 4.59 3.63 8.36
CA TYR A 72 3.74 4.14 7.27
C TYR A 72 3.63 3.15 6.10
N ILE A 73 4.38 2.05 6.11
CA ILE A 73 4.38 1.03 5.05
C ILE A 73 3.49 -0.13 5.50
N LEU A 74 2.18 0.04 5.31
CA LEU A 74 1.21 -0.98 5.69
C LEU A 74 1.21 -2.15 4.71
N ASP A 75 1.01 -3.38 5.22
CA ASP A 75 0.99 -4.60 4.41
C ASP A 75 0.03 -4.51 3.23
N ARG A 76 -1.13 -3.86 3.41
CA ARG A 76 -2.13 -3.70 2.35
C ARG A 76 -1.60 -2.99 1.09
N TRP A 77 -0.57 -2.16 1.24
CA TRP A 77 0.06 -1.39 0.17
C TRP A 77 1.38 -2.00 -0.31
N ARG A 78 1.89 -3.00 0.40
CA ARG A 78 3.12 -3.73 0.05
C ARG A 78 2.89 -4.68 -1.13
N LYS A 79 3.79 -4.62 -2.12
CA LYS A 79 3.78 -5.48 -3.33
C LYS A 79 4.37 -6.87 -3.07
N ASP A 80 5.28 -6.99 -2.11
CA ASP A 80 5.97 -8.23 -1.74
C ASP A 80 5.06 -9.18 -0.93
N VAL A 81 3.92 -8.70 -0.44
CA VAL A 81 2.92 -9.53 0.22
C VAL A 81 2.02 -10.22 -0.81
N LYS A 82 2.17 -11.55 -0.94
CA LYS A 82 1.41 -12.39 -1.87
C LYS A 82 -0.09 -12.39 -1.54
N ARG A 83 -0.93 -12.06 -2.53
CA ARG A 83 -2.40 -12.09 -2.45
C ARG A 83 -3.00 -12.74 -3.69
N LYS A 84 -4.25 -13.20 -3.60
CA LYS A 84 -4.94 -13.81 -4.76
C LYS A 84 -4.99 -12.88 -5.98
N TYR A 85 -5.10 -11.57 -5.75
CA TYR A 85 -5.15 -10.57 -6.83
C TYR A 85 -3.78 -9.98 -7.21
N THR A 86 -2.68 -10.25 -6.48
CA THR A 86 -1.35 -9.72 -6.89
C THR A 86 -0.84 -10.34 -8.19
N PHE A 87 -1.49 -11.39 -8.69
CA PHE A 87 -1.24 -11.94 -10.02
C PHE A 87 -2.03 -11.22 -11.13
N VAL A 88 -2.92 -10.28 -10.76
CA VAL A 88 -3.56 -9.35 -11.69
C VAL A 88 -2.60 -8.20 -11.94
N LYS A 89 -2.08 -8.12 -13.17
CA LYS A 89 -1.09 -7.14 -13.58
C LYS A 89 -1.63 -5.71 -13.40
N SER A 90 -0.91 -4.88 -12.66
CA SER A 90 -1.09 -3.43 -12.63
C SER A 90 -0.25 -2.77 -13.73
N CYS A 91 -0.65 -1.60 -14.23
CA CYS A 91 0.16 -0.80 -15.17
C CYS A 91 1.52 -0.38 -14.59
N TYR A 92 1.72 -0.49 -13.26
CA TYR A 92 2.96 -0.13 -12.56
C TYR A 92 3.79 -1.35 -12.12
N ASP A 93 3.53 -2.53 -12.67
CA ASP A 93 4.23 -3.76 -12.29
C ASP A 93 5.43 -4.03 -13.22
N THR A 94 6.59 -4.24 -12.61
CA THR A 94 7.84 -4.63 -13.30
C THR A 94 7.97 -6.15 -13.44
N SER A 95 7.04 -6.91 -12.86
CA SER A 95 6.99 -8.37 -12.99
C SER A 95 6.86 -8.78 -14.46
N SER A 96 7.53 -9.88 -14.82
CA SER A 96 7.52 -10.36 -16.20
C SER A 96 6.10 -10.81 -16.56
N ILE A 97 5.64 -10.48 -17.77
CA ILE A 97 4.37 -10.97 -18.34
C ILE A 97 4.27 -12.50 -18.23
N ASP A 98 5.42 -13.17 -18.20
CA ASP A 98 5.53 -14.62 -18.16
C ASP A 98 5.08 -15.21 -16.81
N ASP A 99 5.38 -14.57 -15.68
CA ASP A 99 4.99 -15.08 -14.35
C ASP A 99 3.48 -15.05 -14.15
N ALA A 100 2.82 -13.97 -14.59
CA ALA A 100 1.36 -13.86 -14.57
C ALA A 100 0.70 -14.92 -15.48
N ARG A 101 1.31 -15.24 -16.63
CA ARG A 101 0.83 -16.30 -17.53
C ARG A 101 0.99 -17.69 -16.90
N ARG A 102 2.15 -17.97 -16.30
CA ARG A 102 2.41 -19.23 -15.58
C ARG A 102 1.43 -19.41 -14.43
N TYR A 103 1.19 -18.37 -13.64
CA TYR A 103 0.23 -18.41 -12.54
C TYR A 103 -1.19 -18.69 -13.05
N ASN A 104 -1.68 -17.96 -14.06
CA ASN A 104 -3.01 -18.19 -14.62
C ASN A 104 -3.18 -19.62 -15.15
N ARG A 105 -2.13 -20.16 -15.79
CA ARG A 105 -2.14 -21.56 -16.27
C ARG A 105 -2.26 -22.54 -15.12
N ILE A 106 -1.43 -22.40 -14.07
CA ILE A 106 -1.48 -23.27 -12.88
C ILE A 106 -2.84 -23.16 -12.18
N GLN A 107 -3.34 -21.93 -12.00
CA GLN A 107 -4.61 -21.66 -11.35
C GLN A 107 -5.79 -22.32 -12.09
N ASN A 108 -5.81 -22.24 -13.42
CA ASN A 108 -6.86 -22.87 -14.23
C ASN A 108 -6.80 -24.41 -14.12
N CYS A 109 -5.61 -25.00 -14.22
CA CYS A 109 -5.45 -26.45 -14.04
C CYS A 109 -5.88 -26.90 -12.64
N PHE A 110 -5.53 -26.12 -11.61
CA PHE A 110 -5.92 -26.42 -10.24
C PHE A 110 -7.42 -26.29 -10.02
N TYR A 111 -8.06 -25.29 -10.64
CA TYR A 111 -9.51 -25.13 -10.60
C TYR A 111 -10.24 -26.31 -11.24
N GLU A 112 -9.82 -26.74 -12.43
CA GLU A 112 -10.35 -27.92 -13.09
C GLU A 112 -10.16 -29.18 -12.24
N LEU A 113 -8.96 -29.37 -11.69
CA LEU A 113 -8.65 -30.49 -10.80
C LEU A 113 -9.55 -30.49 -9.56
N CYS A 114 -9.73 -29.35 -8.90
CA CYS A 114 -10.65 -29.19 -7.77
C CYS A 114 -12.10 -29.49 -8.17
N SER A 115 -12.56 -29.00 -9.33
CA SER A 115 -13.92 -29.24 -9.82
C SER A 115 -14.19 -30.71 -10.15
N ASN A 116 -13.17 -31.45 -10.55
CA ASN A 116 -13.28 -32.87 -10.87
C ASN A 116 -13.17 -33.73 -9.62
N THR A 117 -12.27 -33.39 -8.70
CA THR A 117 -12.09 -34.14 -7.46
C THR A 117 -13.24 -33.93 -6.47
N SER A 118 -13.88 -32.75 -6.45
CA SER A 118 -15.06 -32.45 -5.60
C SER A 118 -16.23 -33.39 -5.83
N LYS A 119 -16.32 -34.01 -7.00
CA LYS A 119 -17.36 -34.98 -7.37
C LYS A 119 -17.23 -36.32 -6.65
N ALA A 120 -16.06 -36.64 -6.07
CA ALA A 120 -15.82 -37.91 -5.38
C ALA A 120 -15.03 -37.73 -4.08
N LYS A 121 -15.65 -38.07 -2.94
CA LYS A 121 -15.08 -37.90 -1.58
C LYS A 121 -13.70 -38.56 -1.40
N SER A 122 -13.49 -39.75 -1.97
CA SER A 122 -12.21 -40.48 -1.90
C SER A 122 -11.08 -39.79 -2.67
N SER A 123 -11.40 -39.10 -3.77
CA SER A 123 -10.45 -38.34 -4.58
C SER A 123 -10.09 -37.00 -3.93
N CYS A 124 -11.04 -36.32 -3.29
CA CYS A 124 -10.77 -35.11 -2.50
C CYS A 124 -9.74 -35.35 -1.40
N VAL A 125 -9.90 -36.42 -0.61
CA VAL A 125 -8.99 -36.72 0.52
C VAL A 125 -7.57 -37.01 0.02
N LYS A 126 -7.43 -37.69 -1.13
CA LYS A 126 -6.12 -37.93 -1.76
C LYS A 126 -5.46 -36.63 -2.23
N LEU A 127 -6.24 -35.71 -2.79
CA LEU A 127 -5.73 -34.43 -3.27
C LEU A 127 -5.27 -33.53 -2.13
N ILE A 128 -6.05 -33.43 -1.05
CA ILE A 128 -5.68 -32.65 0.14
C ILE A 128 -4.38 -33.18 0.75
N ARG A 129 -4.26 -34.51 0.93
CA ARG A 129 -3.05 -35.16 1.44
C ARG A 129 -1.79 -34.94 0.61
N HIS A 130 -1.93 -34.60 -0.67
CA HIS A 130 -0.78 -34.38 -1.56
C HIS A 130 -0.29 -32.93 -1.54
N ILE A 131 -1.07 -32.01 -0.96
CA ILE A 131 -0.84 -30.56 -0.99
C ILE A 131 -0.45 -30.03 0.39
N GLU A 132 -0.98 -30.64 1.45
CA GLU A 132 -0.53 -30.46 2.84
C GLU A 132 0.78 -31.22 3.12
#